data_AF-A0A973EMJ7-F1
#
_entry.id   AF-A0A973EMJ7-F1
#
_cell.length_a   1.000
_cell.length_b   1.000
_cell.length_c   1.000
_cell.angle_alpha   90.00
_cell.angle_beta   90.00
_cell.angle_gamma   90.00
#
_symmetry.space_group_name_H-M   'P 1'
#
loop_
_entity.id
_entity.type
_entity.pdbx_description
1 polymer ?
#
loop_
_entity_poly.entity_id
_entity_poly.type
_entity_poly.pdbx_seq_one_letter_code
_entity_poly.pdbx_strand_id
1 'polypeptide(L)'
;MKRIKLYWIETTISLISIITSIIGFMNNWGNVCMPVSLFIVVLLLCAAGGWLLAYRQFKLSRKNDIDHFYKPGMRVKIMATNTIVRVIGPHPFKRNCLICQTADGNEVVCHAHELMLII
;
A
#
# COMPACT_ATOMS: atom_id res chain seq x y z
N MET A 1 51.62 59.06 -8.84
CA MET A 1 51.43 57.59 -8.88
C MET A 1 51.01 56.91 -7.56
N LYS A 2 50.96 57.59 -6.38
CA LYS A 2 50.57 56.94 -5.11
C LYS A 2 49.05 56.63 -4.96
N ARG A 3 48.16 57.41 -5.58
CA ARG A 3 46.69 57.23 -5.44
C ARG A 3 46.15 55.98 -6.15
N ILE A 4 46.80 55.55 -7.23
CA ILE A 4 46.37 54.36 -8.00
C ILE A 4 46.53 53.10 -7.14
N LYS A 5 47.60 52.97 -6.34
CA LYS A 5 47.81 51.78 -5.50
C LYS A 5 46.76 51.61 -4.40
N LEU A 6 46.17 52.69 -3.88
CA LEU A 6 45.17 52.60 -2.82
C LEU A 6 43.81 52.09 -3.34
N TYR A 7 43.43 52.51 -4.56
CA TYR A 7 42.17 52.12 -5.19
C TYR A 7 42.08 50.60 -5.47
N TRP A 8 43.20 49.98 -5.82
CA TRP A 8 43.28 48.53 -6.02
C TRP A 8 43.05 47.74 -4.73
N ILE A 9 43.44 48.29 -3.58
CA ILE A 9 43.25 47.63 -2.27
C ILE A 9 41.77 47.74 -1.84
N GLU A 10 41.13 48.90 -2.02
CA GLU A 10 39.71 49.06 -1.70
C GLU A 10 38.82 48.15 -2.56
N THR A 11 39.06 48.11 -3.87
CA THR A 11 38.28 47.26 -4.80
C THR A 11 38.44 45.76 -4.50
N THR A 12 39.63 45.31 -4.10
CA THR A 12 39.86 43.90 -3.74
C THR A 12 39.19 43.50 -2.43
N ILE A 13 39.21 44.35 -1.40
CA ILE A 13 38.50 44.10 -0.14
C ILE A 13 36.99 44.04 -0.39
N SER A 14 36.44 44.96 -1.19
CA SER A 14 35.02 44.92 -1.56
C SER A 14 34.64 43.64 -2.32
N LEU A 15 35.49 43.18 -3.24
CA LEU A 15 35.25 41.93 -3.98
C LEU A 15 35.22 40.71 -3.07
N ILE A 16 36.18 40.60 -2.14
CA ILE A 16 36.26 39.49 -1.17
C ILE A 16 35.02 39.48 -0.26
N SER A 17 34.54 40.65 0.17
CA SER A 17 33.34 40.78 1.01
C SER A 17 32.07 40.31 0.29
N ILE A 18 31.95 40.55 -1.01
CA ILE A 18 30.81 40.10 -1.82
C ILE A 18 30.85 38.57 -1.97
N ILE A 19 32.01 38.01 -2.30
CA ILE A 19 32.18 36.56 -2.49
C ILE A 19 31.88 35.79 -1.20
N THR A 20 32.40 36.25 -0.07
CA THR A 20 32.15 35.61 1.25
C THR A 20 30.68 35.69 1.64
N SER A 21 29.98 36.77 1.30
CA SER A 21 28.54 36.91 1.53
C SER A 21 27.70 35.94 0.68
N ILE A 22 28.08 35.74 -0.59
CA ILE A 22 27.41 34.79 -1.50
C ILE A 22 27.62 33.34 -1.00
N ILE A 23 28.85 32.98 -0.63
CA ILE A 23 29.17 31.64 -0.11
C ILE A 23 28.41 31.39 1.21
N GLY A 24 28.36 32.39 2.10
CA GLY A 24 27.58 32.31 3.35
C GLY A 24 26.09 32.12 3.08
N PHE A 25 25.53 32.82 2.09
CA PHE A 25 24.14 32.67 1.66
C PHE A 25 23.88 31.27 1.10
N MET A 26 24.73 30.76 0.20
CA MET A 26 24.59 29.41 -0.36
C MET A 26 24.63 28.32 0.72
N ASN A 27 25.52 28.45 1.72
CA ASN A 27 25.58 27.49 2.83
C ASN A 27 24.36 27.54 3.75
N ASN A 28 23.83 28.74 4.04
CA ASN A 28 22.66 28.89 4.91
C ASN A 28 21.38 28.34 4.23
N TRP A 29 21.19 28.63 2.93
CA TRP A 29 20.08 28.09 2.15
C TRP A 29 20.21 26.59 1.89
N GLY A 30 21.44 26.10 1.66
CA GLY A 30 21.72 24.67 1.56
C GLY A 30 21.34 23.91 2.84
N ASN A 31 21.69 24.45 4.00
CA ASN A 31 21.40 23.81 5.29
C ASN A 31 19.92 23.90 5.70
N VAL A 32 19.18 24.91 5.22
CA VAL A 32 17.71 25.00 5.37
C VAL A 32 16.97 24.09 4.38
N CYS A 33 17.50 23.90 3.16
CA CYS A 33 16.88 23.05 2.14
C CYS A 33 17.12 21.54 2.37
N MET A 34 18.23 21.17 3.02
CA MET A 34 18.57 19.78 3.33
C MET A 34 17.53 19.06 4.23
N PRO A 35 17.02 19.63 5.34
CA PRO A 35 16.00 18.96 6.16
C PRO A 35 14.63 18.87 5.45
N VAL A 36 14.28 19.86 4.60
CA VAL A 36 13.00 19.86 3.87
C VAL A 36 12.97 18.75 2.82
N SER A 37 14.05 18.59 2.05
CA SER A 37 14.15 17.50 1.07
C SER A 37 14.16 16.11 1.73
N LEU A 38 14.88 15.94 2.84
CA LEU A 38 14.87 14.71 3.62
C LEU A 38 13.47 14.37 4.16
N PHE A 39 12.75 15.37 4.68
CA PHE A 39 11.38 15.18 5.18
C PHE A 39 10.40 14.72 4.10
N ILE A 40 10.48 15.30 2.90
CA ILE A 40 9.65 14.90 1.75
C ILE A 40 9.97 13.45 1.33
N VAL A 41 11.25 13.07 1.26
CA VAL A 41 11.65 11.70 0.91
C VAL A 41 11.14 10.69 1.94
N VAL A 42 11.25 10.99 3.24
CA VAL A 42 10.73 10.13 4.31
C VAL A 42 9.21 9.98 4.20
N LEU A 43 8.49 11.07 3.96
CA LEU A 43 7.04 11.05 3.74
C LEU A 43 6.63 10.15 2.57
N LEU A 44 7.33 10.26 1.43
CA LEU A 44 7.08 9.43 0.26
C LEU A 44 7.34 7.94 0.54
N LEU A 45 8.41 7.61 1.27
CA LEU A 45 8.71 6.23 1.67
C LEU A 45 7.65 5.66 2.62
N CYS A 46 7.18 6.46 3.59
CA CYS A 46 6.09 6.05 4.48
C CYS A 46 4.78 5.81 3.71
N ALA A 47 4.43 6.68 2.76
CA ALA A 47 3.24 6.51 1.92
C ALA A 47 3.32 5.24 1.06
N ALA A 48 4.46 4.99 0.43
CA ALA A 48 4.69 3.78 -0.37
C ALA A 48 4.63 2.50 0.50
N GLY A 49 5.22 2.53 1.70
CA GLY A 49 5.14 1.44 2.67
C GLY A 49 3.72 1.16 3.14
N GLY A 50 2.95 2.21 3.45
CA GLY A 50 1.54 2.11 3.84
C GLY A 50 0.68 1.50 2.72
N TRP A 51 0.88 1.94 1.48
CA TRP A 51 0.20 1.36 0.32
C TRP A 51 0.51 -0.13 0.14
N LEU A 52 1.77 -0.53 0.30
CA LEU A 52 2.20 -1.92 0.16
C LEU A 52 1.59 -2.82 1.24
N LEU A 53 1.53 -2.34 2.49
CA LEU A 53 0.91 -3.06 3.60
C LEU A 53 -0.60 -3.20 3.40
N ALA A 54 -1.29 -2.12 3.01
CA ALA A 54 -2.73 -2.15 2.71
C ALA A 54 -3.03 -3.11 1.56
N TYR A 55 -2.23 -3.09 0.49
CA TYR A 55 -2.37 -4.00 -0.63
C TYR A 55 -2.18 -5.48 -0.21
N ARG A 56 -1.22 -5.76 0.66
CA ARG A 56 -1.03 -7.11 1.22
C ARG A 56 -2.22 -7.57 2.04
N GLN A 57 -2.77 -6.71 2.91
CA GLN A 57 -3.95 -7.05 3.70
C GLN A 57 -5.18 -7.30 2.81
N PHE A 58 -5.43 -6.45 1.82
CA PHE A 58 -6.53 -6.65 0.87
C PHE A 58 -6.39 -7.97 0.10
N LYS A 59 -5.17 -8.32 -0.30
CA LYS A 59 -4.88 -9.59 -0.98
C LYS A 59 -5.07 -10.81 -0.06
N LEU A 60 -4.75 -10.70 1.23
CA LEU A 60 -5.02 -11.75 2.22
C LEU A 60 -6.52 -11.90 2.50
N SER A 61 -7.26 -10.79 2.63
CA SER A 61 -8.71 -10.81 2.91
C SER A 61 -9.45 -11.61 1.84
N ARG A 62 -9.20 -11.34 0.55
CA ARG A 62 -9.83 -12.07 -0.56
C ARG A 62 -9.54 -13.58 -0.59
N LYS A 63 -8.49 -14.06 0.09
CA LYS A 63 -8.14 -15.49 0.09
C LYS A 63 -8.78 -16.24 1.26
N ASN A 64 -9.21 -15.54 2.32
CA ASN A 64 -9.80 -16.14 3.53
C ASN A 64 -11.34 -16.17 3.54
N ASP A 65 -12.02 -15.50 2.62
CA ASP A 65 -13.49 -15.31 2.68
C ASP A 65 -14.32 -16.57 2.34
N ILE A 66 -13.74 -17.69 1.91
CA ILE A 66 -14.52 -18.92 1.64
C ILE A 66 -14.36 -19.92 2.77
N ASP A 67 -13.12 -20.17 3.20
CA ASP A 67 -12.81 -21.07 4.31
C ASP A 67 -13.36 -20.55 5.65
N HIS A 68 -13.51 -19.22 5.78
CA HIS A 68 -14.08 -18.63 7.00
C HIS A 68 -15.61 -18.76 7.07
N PHE A 69 -16.32 -18.73 5.95
CA PHE A 69 -17.79 -18.64 5.94
C PHE A 69 -18.49 -20.00 5.79
N TYR A 70 -17.85 -20.98 5.14
CA TYR A 70 -18.47 -22.27 4.84
C TYR A 70 -17.63 -23.42 5.37
N LYS A 71 -18.00 -23.93 6.55
CA LYS A 71 -17.34 -25.10 7.17
C LYS A 71 -17.99 -26.41 6.72
N PRO A 72 -17.22 -27.51 6.61
CA PRO A 72 -17.76 -28.85 6.42
C PRO A 72 -18.85 -29.17 7.45
N GLY A 73 -19.95 -29.77 7.00
CA GLY A 73 -21.10 -30.13 7.81
C GLY A 73 -22.20 -29.06 7.93
N MET A 74 -21.93 -27.81 7.52
CA MET A 74 -22.96 -26.74 7.54
C MET A 74 -24.07 -27.02 6.53
N ARG A 75 -25.32 -26.70 6.90
CA ARG A 75 -26.47 -26.71 5.98
C ARG A 75 -26.63 -25.34 5.37
N VAL A 76 -26.65 -25.28 4.04
CA VAL A 76 -26.76 -24.03 3.27
C VAL A 76 -27.88 -24.18 2.24
N LYS A 77 -28.49 -23.06 1.87
CA LYS A 77 -29.53 -23.00 0.84
C LYS A 77 -28.94 -22.48 -0.46
N ILE A 78 -29.13 -23.19 -1.56
CA ILE A 78 -28.80 -22.68 -2.89
C ILE A 78 -29.89 -21.68 -3.28
N MET A 79 -29.53 -20.42 -3.54
CA MET A 79 -30.48 -19.35 -3.84
C MET A 79 -31.26 -19.61 -5.13
N ALA A 80 -30.60 -20.16 -6.15
CA ALA A 80 -31.22 -20.41 -7.46
C ALA A 80 -32.33 -21.46 -7.40
N THR A 81 -32.13 -22.55 -6.65
CA THR A 81 -33.05 -23.70 -6.63
C THR A 81 -33.84 -23.81 -5.34
N ASN A 82 -33.59 -22.94 -4.36
CA ASN A 82 -34.10 -23.02 -3.00
C ASN A 82 -33.81 -24.37 -2.28
N THR A 83 -32.86 -25.16 -2.78
CA THR A 83 -32.53 -26.48 -2.25
C THR A 83 -31.57 -26.36 -1.06
N ILE A 84 -31.81 -27.16 -0.01
CA ILE A 84 -30.90 -27.24 1.14
C ILE A 84 -29.87 -28.34 0.88
N VAL A 85 -28.60 -27.99 1.02
CA VAL A 85 -27.46 -28.90 0.83
C VAL A 85 -26.51 -28.82 2.01
N ARG A 86 -25.72 -29.86 2.25
CA ARG A 86 -24.67 -29.91 3.26
C ARG A 86 -23.32 -29.62 2.63
N VAL A 87 -22.53 -28.70 3.20
CA VAL A 87 -21.17 -28.44 2.72
C VAL A 87 -20.26 -29.62 3.08
N ILE A 88 -19.55 -30.19 2.11
CA ILE A 88 -18.52 -31.21 2.31
C ILE A 88 -17.14 -30.54 2.46
N GLY A 89 -16.83 -29.58 1.59
CA GLY A 89 -15.55 -28.86 1.62
C GLY A 89 -15.31 -28.04 0.35
N PRO A 90 -14.14 -27.38 0.24
CA PRO A 90 -13.76 -26.63 -0.95
C PRO A 90 -13.39 -27.53 -2.13
N HIS A 91 -13.72 -27.10 -3.35
CA HIS A 91 -13.39 -27.84 -4.56
C HIS A 91 -11.88 -27.72 -4.89
N PRO A 92 -11.13 -28.83 -5.09
CA PRO A 92 -9.66 -28.81 -5.19
C PRO A 92 -9.12 -28.02 -6.39
N PHE A 93 -9.87 -28.00 -7.50
CA PHE A 93 -9.42 -27.37 -8.76
C PHE A 93 -10.14 -26.07 -9.13
N LYS A 94 -11.28 -25.76 -8.50
CA LYS A 94 -12.12 -24.62 -8.88
C LYS A 94 -12.20 -23.64 -7.72
N ARG A 95 -11.64 -22.44 -7.93
CA ARG A 95 -11.72 -21.36 -6.95
C ARG A 95 -13.18 -20.97 -6.73
N ASN A 96 -13.52 -20.61 -5.50
CA ASN A 96 -14.85 -20.13 -5.11
C ASN A 96 -15.99 -21.14 -5.35
N CYS A 97 -15.65 -22.43 -5.44
CA CYS A 97 -16.61 -23.52 -5.56
C CYS A 97 -16.47 -24.43 -4.35
N LEU A 98 -17.60 -24.91 -3.86
CA LEU A 98 -17.71 -25.87 -2.77
C LEU A 98 -18.31 -27.17 -3.31
N ILE A 99 -17.91 -28.27 -2.71
CA ILE A 99 -18.58 -29.56 -2.87
C ILE A 99 -19.68 -29.61 -1.81
N CYS A 100 -20.92 -29.80 -2.25
CA CYS A 100 -22.08 -29.89 -1.40
C CYS A 100 -22.80 -31.23 -1.61
N GLN A 101 -23.40 -31.77 -0.57
CA GLN A 101 -24.19 -33.00 -0.60
C GLN A 101 -25.68 -32.67 -0.53
N THR A 102 -26.47 -33.20 -1.44
CA THR A 102 -27.93 -33.10 -1.38
C THR A 102 -28.50 -34.04 -0.31
N ALA A 103 -29.79 -33.89 0.01
CA ALA A 103 -30.49 -34.79 0.94
C ALA A 103 -30.47 -36.25 0.45
N ASP A 104 -30.40 -36.45 -0.88
CA ASP A 104 -30.36 -37.77 -1.53
C ASP A 104 -28.96 -38.42 -1.47
N GLY A 105 -27.96 -37.73 -0.90
CA GLY A 105 -26.58 -38.21 -0.81
C GLY A 105 -25.72 -37.90 -2.04
N ASN A 106 -26.28 -37.26 -3.08
CA ASN A 106 -25.54 -36.89 -4.29
C ASN A 106 -24.63 -35.68 -4.04
N GLU A 107 -23.42 -35.73 -4.61
CA GLU A 107 -22.48 -34.61 -4.58
C GLU A 107 -22.71 -33.66 -5.76
N VAL A 108 -22.79 -32.37 -5.45
CA VAL A 108 -22.98 -31.30 -6.41
C VAL A 108 -21.93 -30.22 -6.18
N VAL A 109 -21.50 -29.56 -7.27
CA VAL A 109 -20.59 -28.43 -7.19
C VAL A 109 -21.41 -27.16 -7.10
N CYS A 110 -21.26 -26.41 -6.01
CA CYS A 110 -21.97 -25.15 -5.77
C CYS A 110 -21.01 -23.97 -5.78
N HIS A 111 -21.45 -22.85 -6.34
CA HIS A 111 -20.70 -21.61 -6.27
C HIS A 111 -20.97 -20.90 -4.94
N ALA A 112 -19.92 -20.45 -4.25
CA ALA A 112 -20.06 -19.84 -2.93
C ALA A 112 -20.97 -18.59 -2.92
N HIS A 113 -21.00 -17.83 -4.01
CA HIS A 113 -21.84 -16.63 -4.15
C HIS A 113 -23.34 -16.94 -4.34
N GLU A 114 -23.69 -18.19 -4.66
CA GLU A 114 -25.08 -18.64 -4.82
C GLU A 114 -25.64 -19.27 -3.53
N LEU A 115 -24.82 -19.35 -2.47
CA LEU A 115 -25.18 -20.00 -1.22
C LEU A 115 -25.60 -18.99 -0.16
N MET A 116 -26.78 -19.21 0.40
CA MET A 116 -27.30 -18.49 1.56
C MET A 116 -27.15 -19.36 2.82
N LEU A 117 -26.55 -18.80 3.87
CA LEU A 117 -26.46 -19.44 5.18
C LEU A 117 -27.85 -19.49 5.84
N ILE A 118 -28.26 -20.68 6.27
CA ILE A 118 -29.45 -20.88 7.12
C ILE A 118 -28.91 -21.05 8.55
N ILE A 119 -29.15 -20.06 9.41
CA ILE A 119 -28.83 -20.10 10.85
C ILE A 119 -29.95 -20.82 11.59
#